data_AF-A0AAW9CQ76-F1
#
_entry.id   AF-A0AAW9CQ76-F1
#
_cell.length_a   1.000
_cell.length_b   1.000
_cell.length_c   1.000
_cell.angle_alpha   90.00
_cell.angle_beta   90.00
_cell.angle_gamma   90.00
#
_symmetry.space_group_name_H-M   'P 1'
#
loop_
_entity.id
_entity.type
_entity.pdbx_description
1 polymer ?
#
loop_
_entity_poly.entity_id
_entity_poly.type
_entity_poly.pdbx_seq_one_letter_code
_entity_poly.pdbx_strand_id
1 'polypeptide(L)'
;MGDFGLPTPTTVIGNTDKTVRQMLIHATRIGEELAARGSLNDGWPVMRKEYTFNLIGYGGYTGNTTQGSNVITGMSSVANIAVGMIASSTAIPYGATVTAVGTNTVTLNQHATTTVNGSNFPLGKKAIRYPRMPITSFSTPAGIARSAGSLWGRSVRRNGRC
;
A
#
# COMPACT_ATOMS: atom_id res chain seq x y z
N MET A 1 -55.20 10.76 19.78
CA MET A 1 -54.06 10.68 20.72
C MET A 1 -52.95 9.94 20.02
N GLY A 2 -51.73 10.50 19.94
CA GLY A 2 -50.58 9.80 19.37
C GLY A 2 -50.25 8.57 20.22
N ASP A 3 -50.08 7.44 19.55
CA ASP A 3 -49.68 6.14 20.11
C ASP A 3 -48.42 6.34 20.97
N PHE A 4 -48.55 6.31 22.30
CA PHE A 4 -47.59 6.60 23.39
C PHE A 4 -47.84 7.80 24.31
N GLY A 5 -48.86 8.65 24.08
CA GLY A 5 -49.23 9.70 25.06
C GLY A 5 -48.18 10.80 25.28
N LEU A 6 -47.08 10.76 24.53
CA LEU A 6 -46.07 11.79 24.46
C LEU A 6 -46.52 12.85 23.45
N PRO A 7 -46.25 14.14 23.68
CA PRO A 7 -46.57 15.20 22.73
C PRO A 7 -45.82 14.94 21.42
N THR A 8 -46.56 14.57 20.36
CA THR A 8 -45.99 14.41 19.03
C THR A 8 -45.87 15.79 18.37
N PRO A 9 -44.70 16.14 17.84
CA PRO A 9 -44.51 17.45 17.21
C PRO A 9 -45.38 17.53 15.95
N THR A 10 -46.27 18.52 15.90
CA THR A 10 -47.17 18.77 14.76
C THR A 10 -46.47 19.52 13.62
N THR A 11 -45.33 20.16 13.92
CA THR A 11 -44.44 20.78 12.95
C THR A 11 -42.98 20.55 13.35
N VAL A 12 -42.11 20.29 12.36
CA VAL A 12 -40.66 20.12 12.55
C VAL A 12 -39.89 21.40 12.21
N ILE A 13 -40.38 22.15 11.23
CA ILE A 13 -39.81 23.44 10.79
C ILE A 13 -40.63 24.57 11.43
N GLY A 14 -39.97 25.50 12.12
CA GLY A 14 -40.63 26.61 12.82
C GLY A 14 -41.10 26.29 14.25
N ASN A 15 -40.85 25.09 14.75
CA ASN A 15 -41.20 24.68 16.11
C ASN A 15 -40.33 25.41 17.15
N THR A 16 -40.94 25.92 18.23
CA THR A 16 -40.24 26.62 19.32
C THR A 16 -39.56 25.68 20.31
N ASP A 17 -39.89 24.38 20.29
CA ASP A 17 -39.34 23.38 21.20
C ASP A 17 -37.86 23.07 20.91
N LYS A 18 -37.01 23.28 21.91
CA LYS A 18 -35.54 23.16 21.79
C LYS A 18 -35.09 21.75 21.40
N THR A 19 -35.75 20.71 21.91
CA THR A 19 -35.41 19.30 21.62
C THR A 19 -35.64 18.95 20.15
N VAL A 20 -36.76 19.40 19.56
CA VAL A 20 -37.10 19.14 18.15
C VAL A 20 -36.10 19.82 17.22
N ARG A 21 -35.70 21.06 17.54
CA ARG A 21 -34.67 21.80 16.79
C ARG A 21 -33.29 21.17 16.89
N GLN A 22 -32.91 20.66 18.07
CA GLN A 22 -31.63 19.99 18.27
C GLN A 22 -31.53 18.68 17.48
N MET A 23 -32.60 17.88 17.42
CA MET A 23 -32.63 16.68 16.60
C MET A 23 -32.49 16.99 15.11
N LEU A 24 -33.14 18.05 14.61
CA LEU A 24 -33.01 18.47 13.21
C LEU A 24 -31.59 18.95 12.88
N ILE A 25 -30.98 19.73 13.78
CA ILE A 25 -29.59 20.20 13.62
C ILE A 25 -28.61 19.02 13.68
N HIS A 26 -28.85 18.05 14.56
CA HIS A 26 -28.01 16.86 14.63
C HIS A 26 -28.12 16.00 13.37
N ALA A 27 -29.34 15.77 12.87
CA ALA A 27 -29.57 14.98 11.66
C ALA A 27 -28.91 15.62 10.42
N THR A 28 -29.00 16.94 10.29
CA THR A 28 -28.36 17.67 9.17
C THR A 28 -26.83 17.65 9.29
N ARG A 29 -26.28 17.86 10.49
CA ARG A 29 -24.83 17.74 10.72
C ARG A 29 -24.30 16.34 10.42
N ILE A 30 -24.98 15.29 10.87
CA ILE A 30 -24.56 13.90 10.60
C ILE A 30 -24.69 13.58 9.10
N GLY A 31 -25.70 14.10 8.41
CA GLY A 31 -25.82 13.98 6.95
C GLY A 31 -24.66 14.63 6.19
N GLU A 32 -24.26 15.83 6.59
CA GLU A 32 -23.09 16.52 6.01
C GLU A 32 -21.78 15.78 6.29
N GLU A 33 -21.59 15.26 7.50
CA GLU A 33 -20.41 14.46 7.86
C GLU A 33 -20.36 13.14 7.06
N LEU A 34 -21.49 12.46 6.91
CA LEU A 34 -21.62 11.20 6.16
C LEU A 34 -21.38 11.43 4.65
N ALA A 35 -21.86 12.55 4.12
CA ALA A 35 -21.62 12.96 2.74
C ALA A 35 -20.14 13.32 2.51
N ALA A 36 -19.51 14.04 3.42
CA ALA A 36 -18.08 14.38 3.35
C ALA A 36 -17.20 13.12 3.42
N ARG A 37 -17.51 12.17 4.30
CA ARG A 37 -16.80 10.89 4.39
C ARG A 37 -16.97 10.02 3.14
N GLY A 38 -18.12 10.10 2.50
CA GLY A 38 -18.36 9.50 1.19
C GLY A 38 -17.51 10.13 0.10
N SER A 39 -17.45 11.47 0.05
CA SER A 39 -16.71 12.21 -0.97
C SER A 39 -15.19 12.12 -0.85
N LEU A 40 -14.63 11.98 0.37
CA LEU A 40 -13.19 11.87 0.60
C LEU A 40 -12.61 10.48 0.26
N ASN A 41 -13.46 9.46 0.12
CA ASN A 41 -13.06 8.07 -0.15
C ASN A 41 -13.58 7.56 -1.51
N ASP A 42 -13.57 8.38 -2.56
CA ASP A 42 -13.99 8.01 -3.92
C ASP A 42 -15.51 7.68 -4.07
N GLY A 43 -16.35 8.03 -3.09
CA GLY A 43 -17.82 7.91 -3.14
C GLY A 43 -18.40 6.61 -2.53
N TRP A 44 -19.65 6.69 -2.04
CA TRP A 44 -20.44 5.54 -1.56
C TRP A 44 -20.60 4.35 -2.55
N PRO A 45 -20.52 4.52 -3.88
CA PRO A 45 -20.57 3.37 -4.78
C PRO A 45 -19.23 2.65 -5.03
N VAL A 46 -18.08 3.11 -4.52
CA VAL A 46 -16.80 2.45 -4.77
C VAL A 46 -16.45 1.47 -3.63
N MET A 47 -17.27 0.44 -3.46
CA MET A 47 -16.86 -0.77 -2.72
C MET A 47 -15.95 -1.71 -3.54
N ARG A 48 -15.49 -1.30 -4.71
CA ARG A 48 -14.43 -1.99 -5.47
C ARG A 48 -13.44 -0.98 -6.03
N LYS A 49 -12.43 -0.63 -5.23
CA LYS A 49 -11.20 -0.04 -5.78
C LYS A 49 -10.43 -1.19 -6.44
N GLU A 50 -10.60 -1.35 -7.73
CA GLU A 50 -9.92 -2.39 -8.48
C GLU A 50 -8.46 -1.97 -8.71
N TYR A 51 -7.54 -2.68 -8.07
CA TYR A 51 -6.11 -2.53 -8.30
C TYR A 51 -5.66 -3.60 -9.30
N THR A 52 -5.46 -3.20 -10.55
CA THR A 52 -4.85 -4.09 -11.54
C THR A 52 -3.35 -4.24 -11.23
N PHE A 53 -2.91 -5.45 -10.90
CA PHE A 53 -1.50 -5.75 -10.77
C PHE A 53 -0.93 -6.07 -12.16
N ASN A 54 -0.08 -5.19 -12.69
CA ASN A 54 0.65 -5.47 -13.93
C ASN A 54 1.93 -6.25 -13.60
N LEU A 55 1.96 -7.54 -13.92
CA LEU A 55 3.15 -8.38 -13.77
C LEU A 55 3.99 -8.27 -15.03
N ILE A 56 5.12 -7.56 -14.96
CA ILE A 56 6.12 -7.60 -16.03
C ILE A 56 6.96 -8.86 -15.80
N GLY A 57 6.65 -9.92 -16.55
CA GLY A 57 7.50 -11.08 -16.68
C GLY A 57 8.53 -10.84 -17.78
N TYR A 58 9.80 -11.07 -17.49
CA TYR A 58 10.85 -11.12 -18.49
C TYR A 58 11.09 -12.61 -18.84
N GLY A 59 10.57 -13.03 -19.98
CA GLY A 59 10.70 -14.40 -20.48
C GLY A 59 11.76 -14.51 -21.60
N GLY A 60 12.21 -15.74 -21.87
CA GLY A 60 13.08 -16.04 -23.01
C GLY A 60 14.58 -16.05 -22.70
N TYR A 61 14.97 -15.99 -21.42
CA TYR A 61 16.37 -16.22 -21.05
C TYR A 61 16.67 -17.71 -21.06
N THR A 62 17.69 -18.12 -21.81
CA THR A 62 18.18 -19.50 -21.79
C THR A 62 19.46 -19.58 -20.98
N GLY A 63 19.69 -20.70 -20.32
CA GLY A 63 20.91 -20.92 -19.54
C GLY A 63 21.09 -22.38 -19.15
N ASN A 64 22.20 -22.66 -18.48
CA ASN A 64 22.59 -23.99 -18.04
C ASN A 64 22.55 -24.07 -16.52
N THR A 65 21.92 -25.11 -15.99
CA THR A 65 21.96 -25.46 -14.58
C THR A 65 22.78 -26.73 -14.38
N THR A 66 23.43 -26.82 -13.23
CA THR A 66 24.09 -28.05 -12.77
C THR A 66 23.47 -28.45 -11.44
N GLN A 67 23.06 -29.71 -11.31
CA GLN A 67 22.48 -30.24 -10.08
C GLN A 67 23.38 -29.94 -8.88
N GLY A 68 22.80 -29.45 -7.78
CA GLY A 68 23.55 -29.08 -6.58
C GLY A 68 24.27 -27.73 -6.67
N SER A 69 24.31 -27.07 -7.82
CA SER A 69 24.83 -25.70 -7.97
C SER A 69 23.70 -24.68 -7.83
N ASN A 70 23.98 -23.53 -7.22
CA ASN A 70 23.06 -22.39 -7.17
C ASN A 70 23.36 -21.34 -8.26
N VAL A 71 24.24 -21.65 -9.20
CA VAL A 71 24.64 -20.74 -10.28
C VAL A 71 24.09 -21.24 -11.61
N ILE A 72 23.30 -20.40 -12.28
CA ILE A 72 22.96 -20.56 -13.69
C ILE A 72 24.11 -19.98 -14.51
N THR A 73 24.64 -20.77 -15.44
CA THR A 73 25.75 -20.39 -16.32
C THR A 73 25.31 -20.31 -17.77
N GLY A 74 26.09 -19.64 -18.61
CA GLY A 74 25.80 -19.55 -20.05
C GLY A 74 24.47 -18.86 -20.36
N MET A 75 24.11 -17.84 -19.58
CA MET A 75 22.88 -17.10 -19.81
C MET A 75 22.90 -16.37 -21.17
N SER A 76 21.80 -16.43 -21.91
CA SER A 76 21.66 -15.73 -23.20
C SER A 76 21.71 -14.21 -23.07
N SER A 77 21.26 -13.67 -21.94
CA SER A 77 21.41 -12.26 -21.58
C SER A 77 21.15 -12.08 -20.08
N VAL A 78 21.81 -11.10 -19.46
CA VAL A 78 21.53 -10.66 -18.08
C VAL A 78 20.80 -9.32 -18.03
N ALA A 79 20.44 -8.76 -19.19
CA ALA A 79 19.75 -7.48 -19.26
C ALA A 79 18.39 -7.55 -18.55
N ASN A 80 18.08 -6.53 -17.76
CA ASN A 80 16.86 -6.40 -16.94
C ASN A 80 16.70 -7.43 -15.81
N ILE A 81 17.70 -8.27 -15.55
CA ILE A 81 17.72 -9.15 -14.38
C ILE A 81 18.24 -8.35 -13.19
N ALA A 82 17.49 -8.37 -12.09
CA ALA A 82 17.88 -7.71 -10.86
C ALA A 82 17.80 -8.67 -9.68
N VAL A 83 18.60 -8.40 -8.65
CA VAL A 83 18.55 -9.11 -7.37
C VAL A 83 17.15 -8.99 -6.77
N GLY A 84 16.62 -10.09 -6.25
CA GLY A 84 15.28 -10.18 -5.67
C GLY A 84 14.17 -10.56 -6.67
N MET A 85 14.49 -10.73 -7.97
CA MET A 85 13.58 -11.36 -8.91
C MET A 85 13.43 -12.85 -8.61
N ILE A 86 12.25 -13.40 -8.90
CA ILE A 86 11.95 -14.83 -8.81
C ILE A 86 12.25 -15.44 -10.17
N ALA A 87 13.04 -16.51 -10.19
CA ALA A 87 13.26 -17.34 -11.36
C ALA A 87 12.42 -18.62 -11.24
N SER A 88 11.87 -19.09 -12.36
CA SER A 88 11.20 -20.38 -12.43
C SER A 88 11.70 -21.20 -13.62
N SER A 89 11.85 -22.50 -13.41
CA SER A 89 12.16 -23.51 -14.43
C SER A 89 11.93 -24.89 -13.80
N THR A 90 11.82 -25.93 -14.62
CA THR A 90 11.76 -27.32 -14.16
C THR A 90 13.06 -27.79 -13.51
N ALA A 91 14.18 -27.10 -13.78
CA ALA A 91 15.50 -27.45 -13.26
C ALA A 91 15.86 -26.78 -11.92
N ILE A 92 15.02 -25.86 -11.43
CA ILE A 92 15.23 -25.14 -10.17
C ILE A 92 14.01 -25.25 -9.25
N PRO A 93 14.19 -25.26 -7.93
CA PRO A 93 13.08 -25.25 -6.98
C PRO A 93 12.16 -24.06 -7.18
N TYR A 94 10.86 -24.25 -6.91
CA TYR A 94 9.90 -23.17 -6.93
C TYR A 94 10.27 -22.07 -5.91
N GLY A 95 10.11 -20.81 -6.29
CA GLY A 95 10.43 -19.68 -5.42
C GLY A 95 11.93 -19.37 -5.29
N ALA A 96 12.79 -19.91 -6.18
CA ALA A 96 14.17 -19.48 -6.26
C ALA A 96 14.26 -17.99 -6.61
N THR A 97 15.06 -17.24 -5.85
CA THR A 97 15.28 -15.81 -6.02
C THR A 97 16.73 -15.52 -6.40
N VAL A 98 16.92 -14.56 -7.29
CA VAL A 98 18.24 -14.07 -7.70
C VAL A 98 18.91 -13.34 -6.55
N THR A 99 20.10 -13.80 -6.15
CA THR A 99 20.94 -13.19 -5.11
C THR A 99 22.07 -12.35 -5.69
N ALA A 100 22.59 -12.72 -6.85
CA ALA A 100 23.63 -11.97 -7.57
C ALA A 100 23.48 -12.16 -9.08
N VAL A 101 23.93 -11.15 -9.84
CA VAL A 101 23.96 -11.17 -11.31
C VAL A 101 25.41 -10.88 -11.73
N GLY A 102 26.03 -11.83 -12.42
CA GLY A 102 27.34 -11.67 -13.05
C GLY A 102 27.21 -11.24 -14.51
N THR A 103 28.29 -11.36 -15.28
CA THR A 103 28.30 -10.98 -16.70
C THR A 103 27.41 -11.89 -17.55
N ASN A 104 27.52 -13.22 -17.38
CA ASN A 104 26.74 -14.24 -18.08
C ASN A 104 26.20 -15.31 -17.12
N THR A 105 26.13 -14.98 -15.84
CA THR A 105 25.76 -15.90 -14.76
C THR A 105 24.76 -15.26 -13.83
N VAL A 106 23.87 -16.07 -13.27
CA VAL A 106 22.91 -15.63 -12.24
C VAL A 106 22.99 -16.60 -11.07
N THR A 107 23.22 -16.06 -9.89
CA THR A 107 23.26 -16.84 -8.64
C THR A 107 21.90 -16.78 -7.97
N LEU A 108 21.42 -17.93 -7.53
CA LEU A 108 20.15 -18.12 -6.84
C LEU A 108 20.38 -18.37 -5.35
N ASN A 109 19.32 -18.19 -4.56
CA ASN A 109 19.30 -18.55 -3.14
C ASN A 109 19.14 -20.07 -2.88
N GLN A 110 18.74 -20.83 -3.90
CA GLN A 110 18.50 -22.27 -3.81
C GLN A 110 19.29 -23.00 -4.90
N HIS A 111 19.69 -24.24 -4.61
CA HIS A 111 20.41 -25.10 -5.54
C HIS A 111 19.47 -25.68 -6.61
N ALA A 112 19.97 -25.86 -7.83
CA ALA A 112 19.26 -26.54 -8.91
C ALA A 112 19.06 -28.03 -8.58
N THR A 113 17.88 -28.56 -8.95
CA THR A 113 17.49 -29.96 -8.71
C THR A 113 17.98 -30.89 -9.81
N THR A 114 18.16 -30.38 -11.02
CA THR A 114 18.61 -31.14 -12.19
C THR A 114 19.61 -30.36 -13.04
N THR A 115 20.50 -31.10 -13.71
CA THR A 115 21.42 -30.54 -14.71
C THR A 115 20.69 -30.47 -16.05
N VAL A 116 20.53 -29.27 -16.59
CA VAL A 116 19.89 -29.05 -17.90
C VAL A 116 20.63 -27.94 -18.63
N ASN A 117 20.96 -28.19 -19.89
CA ASN A 117 21.57 -27.19 -20.77
C ASN A 117 20.50 -26.51 -21.63
N GLY A 118 20.59 -25.19 -21.79
CA GLY A 118 19.66 -24.41 -22.60
C GLY A 118 18.23 -24.35 -22.07
N SER A 119 18.02 -24.51 -20.76
CA SER A 119 16.70 -24.39 -20.15
C SER A 119 16.20 -22.94 -20.21
N ASN A 120 14.89 -22.75 -20.38
CA ASN A 120 14.26 -21.43 -20.34
C ASN A 120 13.96 -21.01 -18.89
N PHE A 121 14.35 -19.79 -18.53
CA PHE A 121 14.17 -19.19 -17.22
C PHE A 121 13.34 -17.92 -17.33
N PRO A 122 12.00 -17.98 -17.22
CA PRO A 122 11.20 -16.81 -16.93
C PRO A 122 11.56 -16.19 -15.58
N LEU A 123 11.81 -14.88 -15.57
CA LEU A 123 12.05 -14.10 -14.36
C LEU A 123 10.96 -13.04 -14.15
N GLY A 124 10.55 -12.86 -12.90
CA GLY A 124 9.52 -11.89 -12.51
C GLY A 124 9.87 -11.13 -11.24
N LYS A 125 9.34 -9.91 -11.10
CA LYS A 125 9.49 -9.13 -9.86
C LYS A 125 8.64 -9.75 -8.74
N LYS A 126 9.24 -9.95 -7.57
CA LYS A 126 8.57 -10.51 -6.37
C LYS A 126 7.51 -9.60 -5.76
N ALA A 127 7.69 -8.28 -5.85
CA ALA A 127 6.80 -7.31 -5.23
C ALA A 127 6.71 -6.02 -6.05
N ILE A 128 5.49 -5.49 -6.14
CA ILE A 128 5.23 -4.14 -6.62
C ILE A 128 4.73 -3.36 -5.40
N ARG A 129 5.27 -2.15 -5.21
CA ARG A 129 4.79 -1.26 -4.16
C ARG A 129 3.33 -0.93 -4.49
N TYR A 130 2.40 -1.30 -3.62
CA TYR A 130 1.04 -0.80 -3.73
C TYR A 130 1.10 0.73 -3.82
N PRO A 131 0.32 1.37 -4.71
CA PRO A 131 0.26 2.82 -4.72
C PRO A 131 -0.08 3.26 -3.30
N ARG A 132 0.84 4.01 -2.65
CA ARG A 132 0.54 4.56 -1.34
C ARG A 132 -0.74 5.37 -1.54
N MET A 133 -1.76 5.09 -0.75
CA MET A 133 -2.86 6.05 -0.66
C MET A 133 -2.18 7.38 -0.29
N PRO A 134 -2.42 8.48 -1.04
CA PRO A 134 -2.06 9.77 -0.52
C PRO A 134 -2.80 9.85 0.81
N ILE A 135 -2.06 9.81 1.93
CA ILE A 135 -2.61 10.32 3.17
C ILE A 135 -2.85 11.79 2.83
N THR A 136 -4.09 12.14 2.50
CA THR A 136 -4.50 13.52 2.60
C THR A 136 -4.10 13.84 4.03
N SER A 137 -3.10 14.69 4.19
CA SER A 137 -2.70 15.25 5.49
C SER A 137 -3.98 15.42 6.27
N PHE A 138 -4.07 14.84 7.47
CA PHE A 138 -5.21 15.08 8.34
C PHE A 138 -5.24 16.59 8.53
N SER A 139 -6.02 17.28 7.70
CA SER A 139 -6.17 18.72 7.77
C SER A 139 -7.04 18.88 8.98
N THR A 140 -6.40 19.01 10.14
CA THR A 140 -7.03 19.55 11.31
C THR A 140 -7.77 20.79 10.81
N PRO A 141 -9.10 20.85 10.91
CA PRO A 141 -9.86 21.97 10.39
C PRO A 141 -9.23 23.26 10.93
N ALA A 142 -8.91 24.18 10.02
CA ALA A 142 -8.25 25.43 10.32
C ALA A 142 -8.98 26.11 11.49
N GLY A 143 -8.33 26.19 12.65
CA GLY A 143 -8.93 26.83 13.83
C GLY A 143 -8.28 26.53 15.18
N ILE A 144 -7.55 25.42 15.35
CA ILE A 144 -6.87 25.15 16.64
C ILE A 144 -5.40 24.79 16.37
N ALA A 145 -4.60 25.81 16.10
CA ALA A 145 -3.15 25.72 16.20
C ALA A 145 -2.77 25.67 17.70
N ARG A 146 -2.64 24.46 18.26
CA ARG A 146 -1.74 24.29 19.42
C ARG A 146 -0.34 24.14 18.85
N SER A 147 0.48 25.17 19.06
CA SER A 147 1.90 25.21 18.72
C SER A 147 2.57 23.90 19.14
N ALA A 148 3.09 23.16 18.16
CA ALA A 148 3.94 22.02 18.39
C ALA A 148 5.18 22.49 19.18
N GLY A 149 5.22 22.17 20.47
CA GLY A 149 6.42 22.34 21.27
C GLY A 149 7.51 21.44 20.73
N SER A 150 8.50 22.02 20.04
CA SER A 150 9.80 21.40 19.80
C SER A 150 10.58 21.36 21.12
N LEU A 151 10.15 20.48 22.01
CA LEU A 151 10.84 20.12 23.24
C LEU A 151 11.22 18.66 23.09
N TRP A 152 12.35 18.41 22.44
CA TRP A 152 13.32 17.35 22.74
C TRP A 152 14.45 17.46 21.72
N GLY A 153 15.65 17.81 22.20
CA GLY A 153 16.86 17.82 21.37
C GLY A 153 17.44 19.20 21.06
N ARG A 154 17.80 19.99 22.08
CA ARG A 154 18.93 20.93 21.96
C ARG A 154 19.76 20.92 23.24
N SER A 155 20.89 20.23 23.15
CA SER A 155 22.00 20.21 24.10
C SER A 155 22.42 21.65 24.45
N VAL A 156 22.34 22.00 25.74
CA VAL A 156 22.93 23.22 26.30
C VAL A 156 24.45 23.03 26.35
N ARG A 157 25.17 23.59 25.36
CA ARG A 157 26.60 23.87 25.52
C ARG A 157 26.75 25.09 26.42
N ARG A 158 27.37 24.92 27.58
CA ARG A 158 27.94 26.00 28.40
C ARG A 158 29.02 26.73 27.60
N ASN A 159 29.09 28.05 27.76
CA ASN A 159 30.22 29.00 27.66
C ASN A 159 29.57 30.39 27.44
N GLY A 160 29.65 31.40 28.31
CA GLY A 160 30.75 31.88 29.10
C GLY A 160 31.34 33.11 28.42
N ARG A 161 30.98 34.33 28.90
CA ARG A 161 31.84 35.54 29.07
C ARG A 161 31.04 36.85 29.08
N CYS A 162 31.47 37.68 30.04
CA CYS A 162 31.36 39.14 30.23
C CYS A 162 29.97 39.74 30.43
#